data_AF-A0A3A2Z168-F1
#
_entry.id   AF-A0A3A2Z168-F1
#
_cell.length_a   1.000
_cell.length_b   1.000
_cell.length_c   1.000
_cell.angle_alpha   90.00
_cell.angle_beta   90.00
_cell.angle_gamma   90.00
#
_symmetry.space_group_name_H-M   'P 1'
#
loop_
_entity.id
_entity.type
_entity.pdbx_description
1 polymer ?
#
loop_
_entity_poly.entity_id
_entity_poly.type
_entity_poly.pdbx_seq_one_letter_code
_entity_poly.pdbx_strand_id
1 'polypeptide(L)' 'MEITQHARYICTFCGKNTVKRHSVGIWKCKGCQKTIAGGAWTVSTPAAAATRSTIRRLREIAEV' A
#
# COMPACT_ATOMS: atom_id res chain seq x y z
N MET A 1 -12.00 4.91 11.94
CA MET A 1 -11.94 4.61 10.48
C MET A 1 -11.89 5.86 9.62
N GLU A 2 -12.60 6.94 10.00
CA GLU A 2 -12.57 8.24 9.31
C GLU A 2 -11.16 8.86 9.20
N ILE A 3 -10.41 8.82 10.31
CA ILE A 3 -9.06 9.39 10.39
C ILE A 3 -8.11 8.67 9.41
N THR A 4 -8.11 7.34 9.41
CA THR A 4 -7.19 6.54 8.59
C THR A 4 -7.46 6.70 7.10
N GLN A 5 -8.73 6.81 6.68
CA GLN A 5 -9.05 6.98 5.27
C GLN A 5 -8.70 8.37 4.72
N HIS A 6 -8.71 9.40 5.58
CA HIS A 6 -8.38 10.76 5.20
C HIS A 6 -6.93 11.15 5.47
N ALA A 7 -6.17 10.29 6.16
CA ALA A 7 -4.73 10.44 6.36
C ALA A 7 -3.98 10.41 5.02
N ARG A 8 -2.80 11.04 5.02
CA ARG A 8 -1.82 10.90 3.94
C ARG A 8 -0.82 9.81 4.30
N TYR A 9 -0.39 9.07 3.28
CA TYR A 9 0.59 8.00 3.41
C TYR A 9 1.83 8.26 2.55
N ILE A 10 2.95 7.69 3.00
CA ILE A 10 4.24 7.71 2.30
C ILE A 10 4.13 6.85 1.04
N CYS A 11 4.48 7.44 -0.10
CA CYS A 11 4.51 6.73 -1.38
C CYS A 11 5.74 5.83 -1.47
N THR A 12 5.54 4.54 -1.72
CA THR A 12 6.64 3.58 -1.93
C THR A 12 7.43 3.83 -3.21
N PHE A 13 6.87 4.56 -4.17
CA PHE A 13 7.51 4.85 -5.46
C PHE A 13 8.39 6.12 -5.41
N CYS A 14 7.93 7.18 -4.75
CA CYS A 14 8.60 8.48 -4.79
C CYS A 14 8.96 9.05 -3.41
N GLY A 15 8.73 8.30 -2.32
CA GLY A 15 9.07 8.69 -0.94
C GLY A 15 8.21 9.81 -0.33
N LYS A 16 7.40 10.54 -1.11
CA LYS A 16 6.61 11.68 -0.64
C LYS A 16 5.36 11.23 0.14
N ASN A 17 5.05 11.90 1.26
CA ASN A 17 3.83 11.67 2.06
C ASN A 17 2.58 12.33 1.42
N THR A 18 2.22 11.85 0.22
CA THR A 18 1.17 12.46 -0.63
C THR A 18 0.18 11.45 -1.20
N VAL A 19 0.23 10.20 -0.74
CA VAL A 19 -0.78 9.20 -1.12
C VAL A 19 -2.06 9.47 -0.34
N LYS A 20 -3.18 9.58 -1.05
CA LYS A 20 -4.52 9.77 -0.46
C LYS A 20 -5.50 8.79 -1.10
N ARG A 21 -6.54 8.41 -0.35
CA ARG A 21 -7.64 7.58 -0.85
C ARG A 21 -8.40 8.32 -1.95
N HIS A 22 -8.70 7.63 -3.04
CA HIS A 22 -9.56 8.11 -4.12
C HIS A 22 -10.95 7.46 -4.01
N SER A 23 -10.98 6.13 -3.93
CA SER A 23 -12.18 5.33 -3.69
C SER A 23 -11.83 4.12 -2.83
N VAL A 24 -12.81 3.30 -2.46
CA VAL A 24 -12.57 2.07 -1.68
C VAL A 24 -11.51 1.21 -2.38
N GLY A 25 -10.41 0.94 -1.70
CA GLY A 25 -9.32 0.11 -2.24
C GLY A 25 -8.40 0.80 -3.26
N ILE A 26 -8.68 2.04 -3.68
CA ILE A 26 -7.87 2.78 -4.65
C ILE A 26 -7.22 4.01 -3.99
N TRP A 27 -5.91 4.08 -4.09
CA TRP A 27 -5.08 5.14 -3.51
C TRP A 27 -4.25 5.81 -4.59
N LYS A 28 -4.17 7.14 -4.59
CA LYS A 28 -3.43 7.90 -5.60
C LYS A 28 -2.39 8.79 -4.95
N CYS A 29 -1.17 8.75 -5.47
CA CYS A 29 -0.09 9.66 -5.09
C CYS A 29 -0.17 10.95 -5.91
N LYS A 30 -0.32 12.11 -5.27
CA LYS A 30 -0.24 13.40 -5.98
C LYS A 30 1.18 13.70 -6.49
N GLY A 31 2.22 13.22 -5.80
CA GLY A 31 3.61 13.51 -6.12
C GLY A 31 4.14 12.85 -7.39
N CYS A 32 3.80 11.58 -7.65
CA CYS A 32 4.28 10.81 -8.81
C CYS A 32 3.16 10.26 -9.68
N GLN A 33 1.90 10.63 -9.40
CA GLN A 33 0.69 10.20 -10.14
C GLN A 33 0.45 8.68 -10.20
N LYS A 34 1.21 7.88 -9.44
CA LYS A 34 0.96 6.45 -9.32
C LYS A 34 -0.35 6.18 -8.57
N THR A 35 -1.10 5.22 -9.09
CA THR A 35 -2.31 4.68 -8.46
C THR A 35 -1.98 3.29 -7.92
N ILE A 36 -2.44 3.00 -6.71
CA ILE A 36 -2.08 1.83 -5.91
C ILE A 36 -3.35 1.17 -5.40
N ALA A 37 -3.43 -0.15 -5.54
CA ALA A 37 -4.45 -0.94 -4.87
C ALA A 37 -4.05 -1.15 -3.40
N GLY A 38 -4.95 -0.82 -2.48
CA GLY A 38 -4.73 -0.88 -1.04
C GLY A 38 -5.95 -1.39 -0.29
N GLY A 39 -5.94 -1.21 1.03
CA GLY A 39 -7.10 -1.52 1.87
C GLY A 39 -8.24 -0.52 1.67
N ALA A 40 -9.41 -0.87 2.22
CA ALA A 40 -10.58 0.01 2.19
C ALA A 40 -10.35 1.35 2.91
N TRP A 41 -9.59 1.32 4.02
CA TRP A 41 -9.40 2.46 4.94
C TRP A 41 -7.92 2.80 5.22
N THR A 42 -6.99 1.92 4.84
CA THR A 42 -5.54 2.13 4.95
C THR A 42 -4.86 1.70 3.66
N VAL A 43 -3.77 2.37 3.26
CA VAL A 43 -3.05 2.03 2.02
C VAL A 43 -2.49 0.60 2.02
N SER A 44 -2.09 0.08 3.18
CA SER A 44 -1.65 -1.31 3.37
C SER A 44 -2.41 -1.94 4.52
N THR A 45 -2.89 -3.17 4.31
CA THR A 45 -3.50 -3.98 5.36
C THR A 45 -2.46 -4.90 6.02
N PRO A 46 -2.63 -5.27 7.30
CA PRO A 46 -1.74 -6.22 7.98
C PRO A 46 -1.69 -7.58 7.27
N ALA A 47 -2.84 -8.09 6.82
CA ALA A 47 -2.92 -9.34 6.07
C ALA A 47 -2.10 -9.28 4.77
N ALA A 48 -2.24 -8.21 3.97
CA ALA A 48 -1.45 -8.06 2.74
C ALA A 48 0.06 -7.95 3.03
N ALA A 49 0.45 -7.32 4.15
CA ALA A 49 1.85 -7.28 4.56
C ALA A 49 2.40 -8.67 4.91
N ALA A 50 1.64 -9.47 5.66
CA ALA A 50 1.99 -10.86 5.98
C ALA A 50 2.05 -11.74 4.71
N THR A 51 1.07 -11.62 3.81
CA THR A 51 1.09 -12.39 2.56
C THR A 51 2.32 -12.05 1.71
N ARG A 52 2.71 -10.78 1.61
CA ARG A 52 3.93 -10.38 0.90
C ARG A 52 5.20 -10.99 1.50
N SER A 53 5.32 -11.03 2.84
CA SER A 53 6.49 -11.64 3.49
C SER A 53 6.51 -13.16 3.30
N THR A 54 5.36 -13.83 3.40
CA THR A 54 5.26 -15.27 3.13
C THR A 54 5.64 -15.61 1.69
N ILE A 55 5.11 -14.88 0.70
CA ILE A 55 5.43 -15.10 -0.71
C ILE A 55 6.92 -14.92 -0.96
N ARG A 56 7.54 -13.87 -0.40
CA ARG A 56 8.98 -13.63 -0.54
C ARG A 56 9.79 -14.82 -0.02
N ARG A 57 9.48 -15.29 1.20
CA ARG A 57 10.15 -16.44 1.81
C ARG A 57 9.99 -17.72 0.97
N LEU A 58 8.80 -17.97 0.42
CA LEU A 58 8.57 -19.16 -0.42
C LEU A 58 9.37 -19.11 -1.72
N ARG A 59 9.54 -17.92 -2.32
CA ARG A 59 10.39 -17.74 -3.51
C ARG A 59 11.86 -18.00 -3.20
N GLU A 60 12.36 -17.46 -2.09
CA GLU A 60 13.73 -17.70 -1.63
C GLU A 60 14.01 -19.20 -1.41
N ILE A 61 13.04 -19.96 -0.90
CA ILE A 61 13.18 -21.42 -0.72
C ILE A 61 13.17 -22.17 -2.06
N ALA A 62 12.40 -21.70 -3.04
CA ALA A 62 12.22 -22.39 -4.32
C ALA A 62 13.35 -22.10 -5.34
N GLU A 63 14.08 -21.01 -5.18
CA GLU A 63 15.20 -20.60 -6.04
C GLU A 63 16.57 -21.11 -5.53
N VAL A 64 16.60 -21.85 -4.42
CA VAL A 64 17.73 -22.65 -3.92
C VAL A 64 17.59 -24.08 -4.42
#